data_AF-A0A1E8FDC5-F1
#
_entry.id   AF-A0A1E8FDC5-F1
#
_cell.length_a   1.000
_cell.length_b   1.000
_cell.length_c   1.000
_cell.angle_alpha   90.00
_cell.angle_beta   90.00
_cell.angle_gamma   90.00
#
_symmetry.space_group_name_H-M   'P 1'
#
loop_
_entity.id
_entity.type
_entity.pdbx_description
1 polymer ?
#
loop_
_entity_poly.entity_id
_entity_poly.type
_entity_poly.pdbx_seq_one_letter_code
_entity_poly.pdbx_strand_id
1 'polypeptide(L)' 'MADFHLQALTLAEQGQWDTAHDLVEAHNDEFSCLIHGYLHRVEGDEFNARYWYTRAGHTMPENRLNEELERLKQLVVQSS' A
#
# COMPACT_ATOMS: atom_id res chain seq x y z
N MET A 1 -13.17 8.38 2.70
CA MET A 1 -11.95 7.90 2.03
C MET A 1 -11.77 8.65 0.72
N ALA A 2 -10.57 8.66 0.15
CA ALA A 2 -10.27 9.42 -1.05
C ALA A 2 -9.98 8.47 -2.21
N ASP A 3 -10.52 8.80 -3.40
CA ASP A 3 -10.44 7.96 -4.61
C ASP A 3 -9.00 7.56 -5.00
N PHE A 4 -8.01 8.32 -4.53
CA PHE A 4 -6.60 8.11 -4.85
C PHE A 4 -6.01 6.83 -4.24
N HIS A 5 -6.54 6.32 -3.11
CA HIS A 5 -6.01 5.07 -2.51
C HIS A 5 -6.26 3.87 -3.42
N LEU A 6 -7.48 3.74 -3.95
CA LEU A 6 -7.82 2.66 -4.88
C LEU A 6 -7.05 2.83 -6.19
N GLN A 7 -6.91 4.07 -6.66
CA GLN A 7 -6.10 4.38 -7.84
C GLN A 7 -4.64 3.97 -7.66
N ALA A 8 -4.03 4.23 -6.50
CA ALA A 8 -2.65 3.83 -6.20
C ALA A 8 -2.50 2.30 -6.24
N LEU A 9 -3.44 1.55 -5.67
CA LEU A 9 -3.45 0.09 -5.73
C LEU A 9 -3.64 -0.44 -7.16
N THR A 10 -4.47 0.20 -7.97
CA THR A 10 -4.62 -0.14 -9.39
C THR A 10 -3.34 0.13 -10.20
N LEU A 11 -2.66 1.25 -9.95
CA LEU A 11 -1.36 1.54 -10.57
C LEU A 11 -0.31 0.51 -10.15
N ALA A 12 -0.28 0.13 -8.87
CA ALA A 12 0.63 -0.88 -8.35
C ALA A 12 0.43 -2.25 -9.03
N GLU A 13 -0.83 -2.67 -9.23
CA GLU A 13 -1.20 -3.89 -9.95
C GLU A 13 -0.72 -3.88 -11.41
N GLN A 14 -0.72 -2.71 -12.05
CA GLN A 14 -0.29 -2.53 -13.43
C GLN A 14 1.24 -2.41 -13.57
N GLY A 15 2.00 -2.49 -12.47
CA GLY A 15 3.46 -2.33 -12.48
C GLY A 15 3.92 -0.86 -12.47
N GLN A 16 3.02 0.10 -12.26
CA GLN A 16 3.32 1.54 -12.24
C GLN A 16 3.64 2.01 -10.81
N TRP A 17 4.67 1.41 -10.19
CA TRP A 17 4.99 1.57 -8.76
C TRP A 17 5.41 2.99 -8.40
N ASP A 18 6.25 3.64 -9.22
CA ASP A 18 6.65 5.04 -9.00
C ASP A 18 5.45 5.97 -8.95
N THR A 19 4.52 5.82 -9.90
CA THR A 19 3.30 6.64 -9.94
C THR A 19 2.35 6.32 -8.79
N ALA A 20 2.32 5.07 -8.33
CA ALA A 20 1.58 4.71 -7.12
C ALA A 20 2.20 5.39 -5.87
N HIS A 21 3.53 5.42 -5.76
CA HIS A 21 4.24 6.15 -4.70
C HIS A 21 3.91 7.64 -4.74
N ASP A 22 4.03 8.30 -5.90
CA ASP A 22 3.72 9.73 -6.06
C ASP A 22 2.29 10.06 -5.61
N LEU A 23 1.34 9.15 -5.82
CA LEU A 23 -0.05 9.37 -5.46
C LEU A 23 -0.29 9.33 -3.94
N VAL A 24 0.50 8.54 -3.19
CA VAL A 24 0.37 8.39 -1.74
C VAL A 24 1.48 9.11 -0.94
N GLU A 25 2.51 9.68 -1.58
CA GLU A 25 3.65 10.33 -0.88
C GLU A 25 3.24 11.55 -0.05
N ALA A 26 2.25 12.31 -0.53
CA ALA A 26 1.80 13.53 0.14
C ALA A 26 0.91 13.25 1.36
N HIS A 27 0.59 11.98 1.61
CA HIS A 27 -0.40 11.55 2.57
C HIS A 27 0.22 10.64 3.64
N ASN A 28 -0.16 10.85 4.89
CA ASN A 28 0.32 10.05 6.04
C ASN A 28 -0.85 9.37 6.77
N ASP A 29 -1.99 9.20 6.12
CA ASP A 29 -3.09 8.40 6.67
C ASP A 29 -2.75 6.90 6.65
N GLU A 30 -3.56 6.11 7.37
CA GLU A 30 -3.36 4.68 7.53
C GLU A 30 -3.25 3.95 6.18
N PHE A 31 -4.13 4.24 5.22
CA PHE A 31 -4.13 3.54 3.94
C PHE A 31 -2.95 3.94 3.08
N SER A 32 -2.59 5.23 3.04
CA SER A 32 -1.38 5.70 2.35
C SER A 32 -0.12 5.02 2.90
N CYS A 33 -0.01 4.87 4.21
CA CYS A 33 1.11 4.15 4.83
C CYS A 33 1.10 2.65 4.50
N LEU A 34 -0.07 1.99 4.50
CA LEU A 34 -0.18 0.59 4.10
C LEU A 34 0.21 0.36 2.63
N ILE A 35 -0.19 1.28 1.74
CA ILE A 35 0.14 1.24 0.31
C ILE A 35 1.66 1.42 0.11
N HIS A 36 2.31 2.38 0.79
CA HIS A 36 3.78 2.50 0.79
C HIS A 36 4.46 1.23 1.27
N GLY A 37 3.95 0.64 2.35
CA GLY A 37 4.44 -0.64 2.86
C GLY A 37 4.37 -1.75 1.82
N TYR A 38 3.26 -1.86 1.11
CA TYR A 38 3.08 -2.83 0.03
C TYR A 38 4.03 -2.59 -1.15
N LEU A 39 4.16 -1.34 -1.62
CA LEU A 39 5.03 -1.01 -2.77
C LEU A 39 6.49 -1.41 -2.49
N HIS A 40 7.01 -1.11 -1.29
CA HIS A 40 8.36 -1.53 -0.93
C HIS A 40 8.52 -3.06 -0.82
N ARG A 41 7.46 -3.81 -0.49
CA ARG A 41 7.51 -5.28 -0.58
C ARG A 41 7.65 -5.74 -2.04
N VAL A 42 6.99 -5.06 -2.97
CA VAL A 42 7.10 -5.36 -4.41
C VAL A 42 8.51 -5.09 -4.93
N GLU A 43 9.15 -4.03 -4.43
CA GLU A 43 10.53 -3.63 -4.77
C GLU A 43 11.61 -4.53 -4.10
N GLY A 44 11.23 -5.33 -3.10
CA GLY A 44 12.14 -6.16 -2.31
C GLY A 44 12.85 -5.40 -1.17
N ASP A 45 12.39 -4.19 -0.83
CA ASP A 45 12.89 -3.42 0.31
C ASP A 45 12.10 -3.73 1.58
N GLU A 46 12.45 -4.86 2.22
CA GLU A 46 11.76 -5.33 3.42
C GLU A 46 11.88 -4.38 4.62
N PHE A 47 12.96 -3.60 4.70
CA PHE A 47 13.17 -2.68 5.81
C PHE A 47 12.21 -1.49 5.72
N ASN A 48 12.12 -0.85 4.54
CA ASN A 48 11.19 0.24 4.34
C ASN A 48 9.74 -0.25 4.36
N ALA A 49 9.45 -1.43 3.79
CA ALA A 49 8.13 -2.04 3.91
C ALA A 49 7.69 -2.13 5.39
N ARG A 50 8.52 -2.72 6.25
CA ARG A 50 8.23 -2.86 7.68
C ARG A 50 8.05 -1.52 8.38
N TYR A 51 8.87 -0.52 8.04
CA TYR A 51 8.74 0.83 8.57
C TYR A 51 7.34 1.40 8.29
N TRP A 52 6.87 1.32 7.05
CA TRP A 52 5.58 1.88 6.65
C TRP A 52 4.37 1.12 7.19
N TYR A 53 4.42 -0.21 7.23
CA TYR A 53 3.40 -1.00 7.94
C TYR A 53 3.31 -0.60 9.41
N THR A 54 4.45 -0.48 10.08
CA THR A 54 4.51 -0.08 11.49
C THR A 54 3.97 1.34 11.68
N ARG A 55 4.27 2.26 10.75
CA ARG A 55 3.75 3.63 10.75
C ARG A 55 2.23 3.68 10.60
N ALA A 56 1.64 2.74 9.87
CA ALA A 56 0.20 2.54 9.80
C ALA A 56 -0.40 1.89 11.07
N GLY A 57 0.43 1.45 12.04
CA GLY A 57 -0.01 0.70 13.21
C GLY A 57 -0.21 -0.79 12.96
N HIS A 58 0.30 -1.33 11.85
CA HIS A 58 0.14 -2.72 11.45
C HIS A 58 1.48 -3.46 11.47
N THR A 59 1.44 -4.77 11.77
CA THR A 59 2.58 -5.64 11.52
C THR A 59 2.63 -5.99 10.04
N MET A 60 3.81 -5.98 9.43
CA MET A 60 3.98 -6.39 8.03
C MET A 60 3.48 -7.84 7.86
N PRO A 61 2.53 -8.10 6.94
CA PRO A 61 1.97 -9.43 6.77
C PRO A 61 2.93 -10.38 6.04
N GLU A 62 2.85 -11.66 6.40
CA GLU A 62 3.66 -12.74 5.81
C GLU A 62 2.98 -13.41 4.59
N ASN A 63 1.89 -12.84 4.11
CA ASN A 63 1.15 -13.30 2.93
C ASN A 63 1.91 -13.04 1.62
N ARG A 64 1.43 -13.57 0.50
CA ARG A 64 2.00 -13.29 -0.83
C ARG A 64 1.62 -11.89 -1.29
N LEU A 65 2.41 -11.30 -2.21
CA LEU A 65 2.16 -9.94 -2.73
C LEU A 65 0.76 -9.79 -3.34
N ASN A 66 0.28 -10.78 -4.09
CA ASN A 66 -1.06 -10.75 -4.69
C ASN A 66 -2.16 -10.82 -3.63
N GLU A 67 -1.97 -11.61 -2.56
CA GLU A 67 -2.91 -11.70 -1.45
C GLU A 67 -2.97 -10.37 -0.67
N GLU A 68 -1.83 -9.71 -0.52
CA GLU A 68 -1.75 -8.41 0.15
C GLU A 68 -2.43 -7.30 -0.65
N LEU A 69 -2.19 -7.25 -1.96
CA LEU A 69 -2.86 -6.29 -2.85
C LEU A 69 -4.38 -6.40 -2.74
N GLU A 70 -4.91 -7.61 -2.82
CA GLU A 70 -6.35 -7.86 -2.72
C GLU A 70 -6.90 -7.52 -1.32
N ARG A 71 -6.14 -7.82 -0.25
CA ARG A 71 -6.49 -7.41 1.11
C ARG A 71 -6.60 -5.88 1.21
N LEU A 72 -5.62 -5.13 0.69
CA LEU A 72 -5.61 -3.68 0.73
C LEU A 72 -6.77 -3.07 -0.07
N LYS A 73 -7.06 -3.60 -1.28
CA LYS A 73 -8.22 -3.19 -2.07
C LYS A 73 -9.53 -3.38 -1.28
N GLN A 74 -9.69 -4.54 -0.64
CA GLN A 74 -10.87 -4.82 0.18
C GLN A 74 -10.98 -3.87 1.38
N LEU A 75 -9.88 -3.59 2.08
CA LEU A 75 -9.88 -2.67 3.21
C LEU A 75 -10.29 -1.24 2.80
N VAL A 76 -9.78 -0.75 1.67
CA VAL A 76 -10.13 0.57 1.13
C VAL A 76 -11.62 0.62 0.76
N VAL A 77 -12.15 -0.42 0.11
CA VAL A 77 -13.57 -0.48 -0.29
C VAL A 77 -14.51 -0.62 0.91
N GLN A 78 -14.17 -1.44 1.91
CA GLN A 78 -15.03 -1.67 3.09
C GLN A 78 -15.08 -0.47 4.05
N SER A 79 -14.11 0.43 3.94
CA SER A 79 -14.04 1.67 4.74
C SER A 79 -14.71 2.87 4.05
N SER A 80 -15.52 2.61 3.01
CA SER A 80 -16.29 3.58 2.23
C SER A 80 -17.72 3.75 2.75
#